data_AF-A0A9P7F397-F1
#
_entry.id   AF-A0A9P7F397-F1
#
_cell.length_a   1.000
_cell.length_b   1.000
_cell.length_c   1.000
_cell.angle_alpha   90.00
_cell.angle_beta   90.00
_cell.angle_gamma   90.00
#
_symmetry.space_group_name_H-M   'P 1'
#
loop_
_entity.id
_entity.type
_entity.pdbx_description
1 polymer ?
#
loop_
_entity_poly.entity_id
_entity_poly.type
_entity_poly.pdbx_seq_one_letter_code
_entity_poly.pdbx_strand_id
1 'polypeptide(L)'
;MTYVSNDPSWWPTINFNIFDSHWAVAAGVVVVYDWVLTLGQEIELIWIRYVGIPFSASSLTTSVNLLETMPSVSLTDAGCAVTDYAMGSTNVALTAMLGVIMIARLYAMYQGSRKMLMFLVIIFLAVNIACGVITAISLNDTVIGNDQLLISIVWILNTVWEVLALCLSLWIAVKHFRELRRLGPSKGSTIRDCFRVLIQSHVLYFASSAHVSFVGVSCLQLAILSPTISNSDSIGVLILYGVLEILLIVQTFVLGPRLILSVREHNAKLVEYSDAETSMNSIVFQERVHVSTGSTV
;
A
#
# COMPACT_ATOMS: atom_id res chain seq x y z
N MET A 1 -20.17 34.31 15.43
CA MET A 1 -19.04 34.33 16.38
C MET A 1 -18.84 32.91 16.86
N THR A 2 -17.70 32.30 16.56
CA THR A 2 -17.30 31.01 17.14
C THR A 2 -16.99 31.23 18.62
N TYR A 3 -17.74 30.57 19.50
CA TYR A 3 -17.52 30.67 20.94
C TYR A 3 -16.34 29.76 21.28
N VAL A 4 -15.17 30.34 21.54
CA VAL A 4 -14.00 29.60 22.02
C VAL A 4 -14.20 29.38 23.52
N SER A 5 -14.25 28.12 23.96
CA SER A 5 -14.33 27.80 25.38
C SER A 5 -13.05 28.29 26.08
N ASN A 6 -13.21 29.09 27.14
CA ASN A 6 -12.11 29.54 28.00
C ASN A 6 -11.84 28.57 29.17
N ASP A 7 -12.45 27.39 29.15
CA ASP A 7 -12.26 26.38 30.20
C ASP A 7 -10.89 25.69 30.05
N PRO A 8 -10.00 25.79 31.07
CA PRO A 8 -8.67 25.18 31.03
C PRO A 8 -8.69 23.66 30.89
N SER A 9 -9.79 22.99 31.24
CA SER A 9 -9.93 21.54 31.06
C SER A 9 -9.87 21.10 29.60
N TRP A 10 -10.15 22.00 28.65
CA TRP A 10 -10.08 21.76 27.21
C TRP A 10 -8.69 22.01 26.61
N TRP A 11 -7.78 22.65 27.34
CA TRP A 11 -6.47 23.02 26.81
C TRP A 11 -5.61 21.83 26.37
N PRO A 12 -5.60 20.68 27.06
CA PRO A 12 -4.88 19.49 26.59
C PRO A 12 -5.38 19.02 25.22
N THR A 13 -6.71 18.94 25.04
CA THR A 13 -7.34 18.53 23.78
C THR A 13 -7.10 19.54 22.66
N ILE A 14 -7.19 20.84 22.95
CA ILE A 14 -6.89 21.90 21.98
C ILE A 14 -5.42 21.81 21.54
N ASN A 15 -4.49 21.63 22.49
CA ASN A 15 -3.07 21.46 22.18
C ASN A 15 -2.80 20.19 21.38
N PHE A 16 -3.48 19.08 21.69
CA PHE A 16 -3.43 17.83 20.93
C PHE A 16 -3.84 18.07 19.48
N ASN A 17 -5.01 18.67 19.25
CA ASN A 17 -5.52 18.96 17.90
C ASN A 17 -4.61 19.94 17.14
N ILE A 18 -4.06 20.95 17.81
CA ILE A 18 -3.09 21.86 17.19
C ILE A 18 -1.85 21.07 16.77
N PHE A 19 -1.31 20.23 17.63
CA PHE A 19 -0.12 19.43 17.32
C PHE A 19 -0.37 18.46 16.15
N ASP A 20 -1.47 17.72 16.20
CA ASP A 20 -1.91 16.79 15.16
C ASP A 20 -2.06 17.50 13.80
N SER A 21 -2.69 18.69 13.78
CA SER A 21 -2.82 19.48 12.55
C SER A 21 -1.48 19.90 11.93
N HIS A 22 -0.44 20.18 12.73
CA HIS A 22 0.88 20.50 12.21
C HIS A 22 1.54 19.29 11.56
N TRP A 23 1.37 18.10 12.15
CA TRP A 23 1.88 16.86 11.57
C TRP A 23 1.15 16.46 10.30
N ALA A 24 -0.17 16.58 10.28
CA ALA A 24 -0.97 16.36 9.09
C ALA A 24 -0.53 17.27 7.93
N VAL A 25 -0.28 18.56 8.20
CA VAL A 25 0.26 19.50 7.20
C VAL A 25 1.67 19.09 6.75
N ALA A 26 2.56 18.72 7.67
CA ALA A 26 3.92 18.29 7.33
C ALA A 26 3.92 17.00 6.48
N ALA A 27 3.10 16.01 6.85
CA ALA A 27 2.93 14.79 6.09
C ALA A 27 2.34 15.08 4.71
N GLY A 28 1.34 15.96 4.63
CA GLY A 28 0.77 16.45 3.39
C GLY A 28 1.82 17.10 2.48
N VAL A 29 2.70 17.94 3.02
CA VAL A 29 3.81 18.56 2.26
C VAL A 29 4.77 17.52 1.72
N VAL A 30 5.17 16.52 2.53
CA VAL A 30 6.08 15.44 2.09
C VAL A 30 5.44 14.62 0.98
N VAL A 31 4.16 14.28 1.11
CA VAL A 31 3.38 13.56 0.09
C VAL A 31 3.30 14.37 -1.18
N VAL A 32 2.88 15.65 -1.10
CA VAL A 32 2.77 16.53 -2.26
C VAL A 32 4.12 16.71 -2.93
N TYR A 33 5.22 16.77 -2.17
CA TYR A 33 6.57 16.91 -2.70
C TYR A 33 7.06 15.66 -3.45
N ASP A 34 6.95 14.47 -2.84
CA ASP A 34 7.28 13.18 -3.52
C ASP A 34 6.36 12.99 -4.73
N TRP A 35 5.10 13.40 -4.62
CA TRP A 35 4.13 13.37 -5.71
C TRP A 35 4.53 14.32 -6.84
N VAL A 36 4.79 15.61 -6.60
CA VAL A 36 5.22 16.57 -7.64
C VAL A 36 6.49 16.09 -8.36
N LEU A 37 7.41 15.45 -7.64
CA LEU A 37 8.63 14.88 -8.22
C LEU A 37 8.37 13.65 -9.11
N THR A 38 7.35 12.85 -8.80
CA THR A 38 6.98 11.64 -9.54
C THR A 38 5.88 11.88 -10.58
N LEU A 39 5.11 12.96 -10.43
CA LEU A 39 3.94 13.33 -11.22
C LEU A 39 4.25 13.48 -12.71
N GLY A 40 5.41 14.08 -13.03
CA GLY A 40 5.85 14.30 -14.40
C GLY A 40 6.00 12.99 -15.18
N GLN A 41 6.36 11.89 -14.49
CA GLN A 41 6.46 10.55 -15.09
C GLN A 41 5.12 9.80 -15.10
N GLU A 42 4.19 10.16 -14.20
CA GLU A 42 2.90 9.48 -14.06
C GLU A 42 1.77 10.08 -14.91
N ILE A 43 1.78 11.40 -15.17
CA ILE A 43 0.74 12.09 -15.95
C ILE A 43 0.72 11.64 -17.41
N GLU A 44 1.88 11.42 -18.02
CA GLU A 44 1.95 10.91 -19.40
C GLU A 44 1.42 9.48 -19.54
N LEU A 45 1.34 8.71 -18.44
CA LEU A 45 1.19 7.24 -18.51
C LEU A 45 -0.07 6.67 -17.85
N ILE A 46 -0.77 7.40 -16.97
CA ILE A 46 -1.83 6.82 -16.10
C ILE A 46 -3.13 7.66 -15.98
N TRP A 47 -3.09 8.98 -16.20
CA TRP A 47 -4.05 9.91 -15.57
C TRP A 47 -5.49 10.02 -16.12
N ILE A 48 -5.94 9.12 -17.01
CA ILE A 48 -7.34 9.17 -17.51
C ILE A 48 -8.27 8.13 -16.86
N ARG A 49 -7.80 7.05 -16.20
CA ARG A 49 -8.74 5.94 -15.90
C ARG A 49 -8.75 5.25 -14.51
N TYR A 50 -7.71 5.31 -13.68
CA TYR A 50 -7.65 4.38 -12.52
C TYR A 50 -7.34 4.94 -11.13
N VAL A 51 -6.87 6.19 -10.99
CA VAL A 51 -6.31 6.67 -9.70
C VAL A 51 -7.16 7.73 -8.98
N GLY A 52 -8.19 8.30 -9.63
CA GLY A 52 -9.05 9.31 -8.98
C GLY A 52 -9.91 8.82 -7.81
N ILE A 53 -10.11 7.50 -7.67
CA ILE A 53 -11.00 6.90 -6.66
C ILE A 53 -10.33 6.74 -5.29
N PRO A 54 -9.11 6.17 -5.15
CA PRO A 54 -8.48 6.07 -3.84
C PRO A 54 -8.04 7.43 -3.26
N PHE A 55 -7.69 8.40 -4.11
CA PHE A 55 -7.27 9.75 -3.67
C PHE A 55 -8.44 10.60 -3.15
N SER A 56 -9.63 10.43 -3.74
CA SER A 56 -10.85 11.07 -3.22
C SER A 56 -11.28 10.44 -1.88
N ALA A 57 -11.08 9.14 -1.69
CA ALA A 57 -11.42 8.46 -0.44
C ALA A 57 -10.53 8.90 0.73
N SER A 58 -9.19 8.92 0.56
CA SER A 58 -8.27 9.37 1.62
C SER A 58 -8.44 10.86 1.93
N SER A 59 -8.61 11.69 0.90
CA SER A 59 -8.92 13.12 1.08
C SER A 59 -10.27 13.32 1.79
N LEU A 60 -11.28 12.48 1.54
CA LEU A 60 -12.54 12.52 2.28
C LEU A 60 -12.33 12.20 3.76
N THR A 61 -11.54 11.18 4.10
CA THR A 61 -11.28 10.83 5.51
C THR A 61 -10.59 11.96 6.26
N THR A 62 -9.58 12.60 5.66
CA THR A 62 -8.92 13.78 6.27
C THR A 62 -9.90 14.96 6.40
N SER A 63 -10.80 15.13 5.42
CA SER A 63 -11.83 16.17 5.47
C SER A 63 -12.85 15.93 6.59
N VAL A 64 -13.21 14.68 6.86
CA VAL A 64 -14.13 14.30 7.94
C VAL A 64 -13.48 14.54 9.30
N ASN A 65 -12.22 14.17 9.49
CA ASN A 65 -11.48 14.44 10.74
C ASN A 65 -11.30 15.95 11.00
N LEU A 66 -11.09 16.76 9.95
CA LEU A 66 -11.06 18.22 10.06
C LEU A 66 -12.43 18.83 10.40
N LEU A 67 -13.52 18.15 10.03
CA LEU A 67 -14.87 18.60 10.35
C LEU A 67 -15.22 18.32 11.82
N GLU A 68 -14.72 17.23 12.41
CA GLU A 68 -14.88 16.90 13.82
C GLU A 68 -14.13 17.86 14.76
N THR A 69 -13.01 18.42 14.32
CA THR A 69 -12.24 19.38 15.11
C THR A 69 -12.81 20.80 15.07
N MET A 70 -13.84 21.06 14.24
CA MET A 70 -14.50 22.37 14.18
C MET A 70 -15.50 22.54 15.34
N PRO A 71 -15.29 23.50 16.26
CA PRO A 71 -16.11 23.67 17.47
C PRO A 71 -17.53 24.23 17.23
N SER A 72 -17.98 24.34 15.98
CA SER A 72 -19.21 25.05 15.60
C SER A 72 -20.44 24.16 15.41
N VAL A 73 -20.29 22.83 15.39
CA VAL A 73 -21.42 21.90 15.24
C VAL A 73 -21.63 21.16 16.57
N SER A 74 -22.72 21.48 17.26
CA SER A 74 -23.19 20.68 18.39
C SER A 74 -23.66 19.33 17.83
N LEU A 75 -22.75 18.35 17.81
CA LEU A 75 -23.10 16.96 17.59
C LEU A 75 -23.91 16.52 18.81
N THR A 76 -25.23 16.49 18.68
CA THR A 76 -26.10 15.68 19.56
C THR A 76 -25.56 14.25 19.62
N ASP A 77 -25.78 13.50 20.71
CA ASP A 77 -25.25 12.12 20.90
C ASP A 77 -25.43 11.18 19.69
N ALA A 78 -26.50 11.36 18.90
CA ALA A 78 -26.74 10.61 17.66
C ALA A 78 -25.73 10.93 16.52
N GLY A 79 -25.13 12.11 16.52
CA GLY A 79 -24.15 12.54 15.53
C GLY A 79 -22.80 11.86 15.70
N CYS A 80 -22.29 11.76 16.93
CA CYS A 80 -21.00 11.10 17.21
C CYS A 80 -20.98 9.64 16.73
N ALA A 81 -22.07 8.90 16.97
CA ALA A 81 -22.18 7.51 16.53
C ALA A 81 -22.13 7.36 15.00
N VAL A 82 -22.65 8.33 14.24
CA VAL A 82 -22.64 8.31 12.78
C VAL A 82 -21.24 8.58 12.23
N THR A 83 -20.49 9.50 12.85
CA THR A 83 -19.09 9.77 12.48
C THR A 83 -18.19 8.59 12.79
N ASP A 84 -18.30 7.99 13.99
CA ASP A 84 -17.54 6.80 14.37
C ASP A 84 -17.82 5.64 13.41
N TYR A 85 -19.09 5.45 13.02
CA TYR A 85 -19.50 4.47 12.03
C TYR A 85 -18.85 4.73 10.66
N ALA A 86 -18.89 5.98 10.19
CA ALA A 86 -18.32 6.37 8.91
C ALA A 86 -16.80 6.17 8.90
N MET A 87 -16.11 6.53 9.99
CA MET A 87 -14.66 6.35 10.12
C MET A 87 -14.27 4.87 10.17
N GLY A 88 -14.97 4.06 10.97
CA GLY A 88 -14.75 2.61 11.03
C GLY A 88 -14.97 1.95 9.66
N SER A 89 -16.06 2.30 9.00
CA SER A 89 -16.43 1.75 7.68
C SER A 89 -15.45 2.16 6.58
N THR A 90 -14.98 3.41 6.57
CA THR A 90 -13.98 3.87 5.60
C THR A 90 -12.63 3.19 5.81
N ASN A 91 -12.20 2.98 7.05
CA ASN A 91 -10.99 2.22 7.36
C ASN A 91 -11.07 0.77 6.87
N VAL A 92 -12.19 0.08 7.09
CA VAL A 92 -12.41 -1.28 6.55
C VAL A 92 -12.34 -1.27 5.02
N ALA A 93 -12.97 -0.30 4.36
CA ALA A 93 -12.94 -0.19 2.91
C ALA A 93 -11.53 0.10 2.36
N LEU A 94 -10.77 1.00 3.00
CA LEU A 94 -9.39 1.32 2.62
C LEU A 94 -8.48 0.10 2.77
N THR A 95 -8.55 -0.60 3.91
CA THR A 95 -7.81 -1.84 4.15
C THR A 95 -8.18 -2.91 3.13
N ALA A 96 -9.47 -3.03 2.79
CA ALA A 96 -9.92 -3.95 1.75
C ALA A 96 -9.31 -3.60 0.38
N MET A 97 -9.30 -2.33 -0.01
CA MET A 97 -8.68 -1.91 -1.27
C MET A 97 -7.17 -2.17 -1.30
N LEU A 98 -6.46 -1.82 -0.22
CA LEU A 98 -5.02 -2.07 -0.09
C LEU A 98 -4.71 -3.57 -0.18
N GLY A 99 -5.50 -4.41 0.47
CA GLY A 99 -5.36 -5.86 0.39
C GLY A 99 -5.60 -6.41 -1.02
N VAL A 100 -6.60 -5.94 -1.75
CA VAL A 100 -6.83 -6.32 -3.16
C VAL A 100 -5.63 -5.94 -4.03
N ILE A 101 -5.08 -4.73 -3.86
CA ILE A 101 -3.87 -4.28 -4.57
C ILE A 101 -2.69 -5.19 -4.23
N MET A 102 -2.50 -5.55 -2.95
CA MET A 102 -1.45 -6.46 -2.51
C MET A 102 -1.60 -7.87 -3.11
N ILE A 103 -2.82 -8.41 -3.19
CA ILE A 103 -3.09 -9.71 -3.83
C ILE A 103 -2.80 -9.66 -5.32
N ALA A 104 -3.26 -8.61 -6.02
CA ALA A 104 -2.98 -8.45 -7.45
C ALA A 104 -1.47 -8.42 -7.74
N ARG A 105 -0.70 -7.79 -6.85
CA ARG A 105 0.77 -7.76 -6.93
C ARG A 105 1.41 -9.11 -6.67
N LEU A 106 1.00 -9.80 -5.59
CA LEU A 106 1.49 -11.15 -5.31
C LEU A 106 1.14 -12.09 -6.46
N TYR A 107 -0.03 -11.95 -7.07
CA TYR A 107 -0.42 -12.73 -8.24
C TYR A 107 0.47 -12.48 -9.46
N ALA A 108 0.79 -11.22 -9.75
CA ALA A 108 1.75 -10.87 -10.80
C ALA A 108 3.14 -11.44 -10.50
N MET A 109 3.59 -11.38 -9.25
CA MET A 109 4.87 -11.95 -8.81
C MET A 109 4.90 -13.49 -8.89
N TYR A 110 3.76 -14.15 -8.70
CA TYR A 110 3.58 -15.59 -8.86
C TYR A 110 3.42 -16.05 -10.32
N GLN A 111 3.83 -15.22 -11.29
CA GLN A 111 3.72 -15.50 -12.73
C GLN A 111 2.30 -15.88 -13.15
N GLY A 112 1.28 -15.32 -12.48
CA GLY A 112 -0.11 -15.63 -12.78
C GLY A 112 -0.59 -17.00 -12.29
N SER A 113 0.05 -17.59 -11.27
CA SER A 113 -0.41 -18.86 -10.69
C SER A 113 -1.82 -18.73 -10.10
N ARG A 114 -2.80 -19.37 -10.75
CA ARG A 114 -4.22 -19.35 -10.34
C ARG A 114 -4.45 -19.97 -8.96
N LYS A 115 -3.70 -21.02 -8.60
CA LYS A 115 -3.84 -21.70 -7.30
C LYS A 115 -3.47 -20.79 -6.14
N MET A 116 -2.38 -20.03 -6.31
CA MET A 116 -1.92 -19.04 -5.36
C MET A 116 -2.95 -17.92 -5.16
N LEU A 117 -3.49 -17.39 -6.26
CA LEU A 117 -4.50 -16.33 -6.22
C LEU A 117 -5.73 -16.77 -5.44
N MET A 118 -6.27 -17.96 -5.74
CA MET A 118 -7.43 -18.47 -5.02
C MET A 118 -7.17 -18.59 -3.52
N PHE A 119 -6.00 -19.11 -3.13
CA PHE A 119 -5.61 -19.21 -1.73
C PHE A 119 -5.58 -17.84 -1.02
N LEU A 120 -4.92 -16.84 -1.64
CA LEU A 120 -4.85 -15.48 -1.10
C LEU A 120 -6.22 -14.82 -0.99
N VAL A 121 -7.05 -14.92 -2.04
CA VAL A 121 -8.39 -14.33 -2.07
C VAL A 121 -9.28 -14.94 -0.99
N ILE A 122 -9.23 -16.27 -0.78
CA ILE A 122 -10.03 -16.94 0.25
C ILE A 122 -9.66 -16.44 1.65
N ILE A 123 -8.37 -16.39 1.98
CA ILE A 123 -7.92 -15.94 3.31
C ILE A 123 -8.25 -14.47 3.51
N PHE A 124 -7.97 -13.64 2.51
CA PHE A 124 -8.28 -12.22 2.55
C PHE A 124 -9.76 -11.95 2.78
N LEU A 125 -10.62 -12.64 2.03
CA LEU A 125 -12.06 -12.50 2.16
C LEU A 125 -12.53 -12.93 3.56
N ALA A 126 -12.00 -14.04 4.09
CA ALA A 126 -12.31 -14.49 5.44
C ALA A 126 -11.91 -13.45 6.51
N VAL A 127 -10.73 -12.84 6.39
CA VAL A 127 -10.27 -11.77 7.29
C VAL A 127 -11.18 -10.54 7.20
N ASN A 128 -11.53 -10.08 5.99
CA ASN A 128 -12.41 -8.92 5.83
C ASN A 128 -13.83 -9.16 6.36
N ILE A 129 -14.38 -10.36 6.15
CA ILE A 129 -15.68 -10.73 6.72
C ILE A 129 -15.61 -10.72 8.25
N ALA A 130 -14.57 -11.30 8.84
CA ALA A 130 -14.37 -11.28 10.29
C ALA A 130 -14.27 -9.84 10.83
N CYS A 131 -13.46 -8.99 10.18
CA CYS A 131 -13.35 -7.58 10.54
C CYS A 131 -14.69 -6.85 10.44
N GLY A 132 -15.44 -7.02 9.34
CA GLY A 132 -16.75 -6.39 9.16
C GLY A 132 -17.78 -6.82 10.20
N VAL A 133 -17.80 -8.11 10.58
CA VAL A 133 -18.67 -8.62 11.65
C VAL A 133 -18.28 -8.02 13.01
N ILE A 134 -16.99 -7.95 13.33
CA ILE A 134 -16.51 -7.34 14.58
C ILE A 134 -16.90 -5.87 14.64
N THR A 135 -16.70 -5.12 13.57
CA THR A 135 -17.12 -3.72 13.46
C THR A 135 -18.64 -3.59 13.64
N ALA A 136 -19.44 -4.46 13.02
CA ALA A 136 -20.89 -4.45 13.18
C ALA A 136 -21.34 -4.73 14.63
N ILE A 137 -20.66 -5.65 15.34
CA ILE A 137 -20.94 -5.94 16.75
C ILE A 137 -20.57 -4.74 17.62
N SER A 138 -19.41 -4.13 17.38
CA SER A 138 -18.94 -2.94 18.12
C SER A 138 -19.89 -1.75 18.01
N LEU A 139 -20.72 -1.71 16.96
CA LEU A 139 -21.73 -0.65 16.77
C LEU A 139 -23.05 -0.93 17.48
N ASN A 140 -23.41 -2.20 17.66
CA ASN A 140 -24.67 -2.60 18.28
C ASN A 140 -24.59 -2.59 19.80
N ASP A 141 -23.44 -2.96 20.37
CA ASP A 141 -23.22 -2.97 21.82
C ASP A 141 -22.82 -1.57 22.32
N THR A 142 -23.79 -0.66 22.36
CA THR A 142 -23.68 0.67 23.02
C THR A 142 -23.49 0.57 24.55
N VAL A 143 -23.26 -0.63 25.09
CA VAL A 143 -23.24 -0.91 26.52
C VAL A 143 -21.82 -1.28 26.97
N ILE A 144 -21.05 -0.23 27.21
CA ILE A 144 -20.04 -0.07 28.27
C ILE A 144 -18.91 -1.14 28.30
N GLY A 145 -17.84 -0.86 27.56
CA GLY A 145 -16.48 -1.08 28.07
C GLY A 145 -15.57 -2.08 27.35
N ASN A 146 -15.96 -2.65 26.21
CA ASN A 146 -15.16 -3.67 25.51
C ASN A 146 -14.67 -3.28 24.10
N ASP A 147 -14.88 -2.03 23.69
CA ASP A 147 -14.57 -1.55 22.34
C ASP A 147 -13.07 -1.68 22.01
N GLN A 148 -12.22 -1.42 23.01
CA GLN A 148 -10.76 -1.51 22.87
C GLN A 148 -10.29 -2.94 22.54
N LEU A 149 -10.98 -3.97 23.07
CA LEU A 149 -10.64 -5.36 22.80
C LEU A 149 -11.07 -5.76 21.38
N LEU A 150 -12.26 -5.38 20.93
CA LEU A 150 -12.74 -5.64 19.58
C LEU A 150 -11.87 -4.95 18.53
N ILE A 151 -11.53 -3.68 18.75
CA ILE A 151 -10.59 -2.92 17.93
C ILE A 151 -9.24 -3.66 17.86
N SER A 152 -8.69 -4.08 19.00
CA SER A 152 -7.43 -4.84 19.05
C SER A 152 -7.49 -6.14 18.25
N ILE A 153 -8.59 -6.89 18.29
CA ILE A 153 -8.76 -8.11 17.50
C ILE A 153 -8.73 -7.80 16.00
N VAL A 154 -9.42 -6.75 15.54
CA VAL A 154 -9.39 -6.33 14.12
C VAL A 154 -7.97 -6.00 13.68
N TRP A 155 -7.23 -5.25 14.49
CA TRP A 155 -5.83 -4.90 14.20
C TRP A 155 -4.91 -6.13 14.15
N ILE A 156 -5.07 -7.07 15.08
CA ILE A 156 -4.31 -8.33 15.09
C ILE A 156 -4.61 -9.14 13.83
N LEU A 157 -5.89 -9.28 13.44
CA LEU A 157 -6.28 -10.01 12.23
C LEU A 157 -5.66 -9.41 10.97
N ASN A 158 -5.66 -8.07 10.85
CA ASN A 158 -5.03 -7.40 9.72
C ASN A 158 -3.51 -7.63 9.71
N THR A 159 -2.86 -7.49 10.87
CA THR A 159 -1.43 -7.72 11.01
C THR A 159 -1.03 -9.15 10.63
N VAL A 160 -1.83 -10.14 11.06
CA VAL A 160 -1.61 -11.56 10.71
C VAL A 160 -1.71 -11.77 9.20
N TRP A 161 -2.70 -11.15 8.54
CA TRP A 161 -2.85 -11.20 7.10
C TRP A 161 -1.63 -10.61 6.38
N GLU A 162 -1.11 -9.48 6.86
CA GLU A 162 0.03 -8.81 6.24
C GLU A 162 1.34 -9.58 6.46
N VAL A 163 1.55 -10.14 7.65
CA VAL A 163 2.68 -11.04 7.93
C VAL A 163 2.62 -12.26 7.03
N LEU A 164 1.44 -12.82 6.78
CA LEU A 164 1.26 -13.93 5.84
C LEU A 164 1.65 -13.52 4.41
N ALA A 165 1.16 -12.37 3.95
CA ALA A 165 1.49 -11.83 2.62
C ALA A 165 2.99 -11.57 2.46
N LEU A 166 3.64 -11.01 3.48
CA LEU A 166 5.08 -10.78 3.53
C LEU A 166 5.87 -12.09 3.51
N CYS A 167 5.47 -13.07 4.31
CA CYS A 167 6.11 -14.39 4.35
C CYS A 167 6.03 -15.07 2.97
N LEU A 168 4.88 -14.99 2.30
CA LEU A 168 4.70 -15.51 0.95
C LEU A 168 5.55 -14.77 -0.09
N SER A 169 5.66 -13.45 0.03
CA SER A 169 6.54 -12.63 -0.82
C SER A 169 8.01 -13.05 -0.66
N LEU A 170 8.49 -13.16 0.59
CA LEU A 170 9.85 -13.56 0.91
C LEU A 170 10.15 -14.99 0.42
N TRP A 171 9.20 -15.91 0.60
CA TRP A 171 9.32 -17.28 0.15
C TRP A 171 9.57 -17.38 -1.36
N ILE A 172 8.86 -16.59 -2.17
CA ILE A 172 9.08 -16.53 -3.62
C ILE A 172 10.47 -16.00 -3.94
N ALA A 173 10.87 -14.91 -3.30
CA ALA A 173 12.18 -14.31 -3.53
C ALA A 173 13.29 -15.35 -3.27
N VAL A 174 13.18 -16.10 -2.18
CA VAL A 174 14.09 -17.20 -1.85
C VAL A 174 13.99 -18.34 -2.87
N LYS A 175 12.79 -18.72 -3.29
CA LYS A 175 12.58 -19.80 -4.27
C LYS A 175 13.21 -19.45 -5.62
N HIS A 176 12.94 -18.25 -6.16
CA HIS A 176 13.55 -17.78 -7.40
C HIS A 176 15.07 -17.71 -7.31
N PHE A 177 15.60 -17.22 -6.18
CA PHE A 177 17.04 -17.21 -5.97
C PHE A 177 17.65 -18.61 -5.96
N ARG A 178 16.97 -19.59 -5.34
CA ARG A 178 17.40 -21.00 -5.33
C ARG A 178 17.35 -21.62 -6.72
N GLU A 179 16.31 -21.35 -7.50
CA GLU A 179 16.19 -21.83 -8.89
C GLU A 179 17.28 -21.24 -9.79
N LEU A 180 17.53 -19.92 -9.71
CA LEU A 180 18.62 -19.24 -10.39
C LEU A 180 20.00 -19.82 -10.02
N ARG A 181 20.20 -20.21 -8.76
CA ARG A 181 21.45 -20.86 -8.33
C ARG A 181 21.61 -22.27 -8.91
N ARG A 182 20.51 -22.99 -9.15
CA ARG A 182 20.53 -24.36 -9.72
C ARG A 182 20.78 -24.38 -11.22
N LEU A 183 20.40 -23.34 -11.96
CA LEU A 183 20.56 -23.27 -13.43
C LEU A 183 22.02 -23.17 -13.93
N GLY A 184 23.00 -23.05 -13.04
CA GLY A 184 24.42 -23.20 -13.38
C GLY A 184 25.02 -22.01 -14.16
N PRO A 185 26.35 -21.78 -14.08
CA PRO A 185 27.02 -20.62 -14.72
C PRO A 185 27.15 -20.70 -16.25
N SER A 186 26.46 -21.61 -16.93
CA SER A 186 26.71 -21.88 -18.34
C SER A 186 26.11 -20.79 -19.24
N LYS A 187 26.95 -19.80 -19.56
CA LYS A 187 26.89 -18.97 -20.79
C LYS A 187 25.73 -17.96 -20.91
N GLY A 188 25.32 -17.36 -19.80
CA GLY A 188 24.35 -16.24 -19.77
C GLY A 188 24.56 -15.27 -18.59
N SER A 189 25.78 -14.75 -18.42
CA SER A 189 26.20 -13.93 -17.26
C SER A 189 25.40 -12.64 -17.09
N THR A 190 25.00 -12.00 -18.19
CA THR A 190 24.37 -10.67 -18.18
C THR A 190 22.92 -10.69 -17.66
N ILE A 191 22.15 -11.73 -17.97
CA ILE A 191 20.76 -11.87 -17.47
C ILE A 191 20.74 -12.14 -15.96
N ARG A 192 21.69 -12.94 -15.47
CA ARG A 192 21.80 -13.25 -14.03
C ARG A 192 22.17 -12.02 -13.22
N ASP A 193 23.07 -11.18 -13.72
CA ASP A 193 23.46 -9.94 -13.05
C ASP A 193 22.34 -8.89 -13.10
N CYS A 194 21.57 -8.81 -14.20
CA CYS A 194 20.41 -7.92 -14.30
C CYS A 194 19.29 -8.31 -13.33
N PHE A 195 18.89 -9.58 -13.27
CA PHE A 195 17.90 -10.05 -12.29
C PHE A 195 18.40 -9.98 -10.86
N ARG A 196 19.70 -10.19 -10.63
CA ARG A 196 20.30 -10.02 -9.31
C ARG A 196 20.21 -8.59 -8.85
N VAL A 197 20.59 -7.61 -9.69
CA VAL A 197 20.49 -6.19 -9.35
C VAL A 197 19.02 -5.79 -9.17
N LEU A 198 18.11 -6.24 -10.03
CA LEU A 198 16.68 -5.92 -9.96
C LEU A 198 16.00 -6.50 -8.71
N ILE A 199 16.30 -7.75 -8.34
CA ILE A 199 15.79 -8.38 -7.11
C ILE A 199 16.48 -7.78 -5.88
N GLN A 200 17.78 -7.51 -5.94
CA GLN A 200 18.55 -6.95 -4.83
C GLN A 200 18.21 -5.49 -4.56
N SER A 201 17.81 -4.71 -5.57
CA SER A 201 17.34 -3.34 -5.39
C SER A 201 15.84 -3.30 -5.08
N HIS A 202 14.97 -3.98 -5.83
CA HIS A 202 13.53 -3.85 -5.60
C HIS A 202 13.01 -4.74 -4.49
N VAL A 203 13.42 -6.01 -4.39
CA VAL A 203 12.84 -6.92 -3.38
C VAL A 203 13.43 -6.66 -2.01
N LEU A 204 14.72 -6.35 -1.88
CA LEU A 204 15.27 -5.98 -0.56
C LEU A 204 14.85 -4.57 -0.16
N TYR A 205 14.69 -3.62 -1.06
CA TYR A 205 14.18 -2.30 -0.70
C TYR A 205 12.68 -2.35 -0.40
N PHE A 206 11.85 -3.06 -1.18
CA PHE A 206 10.44 -3.25 -0.84
C PHE A 206 10.27 -4.12 0.40
N ALA A 207 10.99 -5.23 0.53
CA ALA A 207 10.89 -6.05 1.74
C ALA A 207 11.45 -5.28 2.95
N SER A 208 12.56 -4.54 2.84
CA SER A 208 13.09 -3.75 3.96
C SER A 208 12.19 -2.57 4.29
N SER A 209 11.87 -1.71 3.32
CA SER A 209 11.02 -0.53 3.51
C SER A 209 9.60 -0.94 3.91
N ALA A 210 8.97 -1.89 3.23
CA ALA A 210 7.65 -2.33 3.61
C ALA A 210 7.67 -3.06 4.94
N HIS A 211 8.63 -3.94 5.24
CA HIS A 211 8.62 -4.67 6.50
C HIS A 211 8.94 -3.76 7.69
N VAL A 212 9.86 -2.80 7.54
CA VAL A 212 10.18 -1.84 8.62
C VAL A 212 9.03 -0.86 8.83
N SER A 213 8.45 -0.31 7.76
CA SER A 213 7.30 0.59 7.89
C SER A 213 6.07 -0.15 8.41
N PHE A 214 5.79 -1.35 7.89
CA PHE A 214 4.56 -2.08 8.20
C PHE A 214 4.58 -2.70 9.61
N VAL A 215 5.67 -3.38 9.98
CA VAL A 215 5.85 -3.91 11.34
C VAL A 215 5.99 -2.75 12.32
N GLY A 216 6.70 -1.69 11.95
CA GLY A 216 6.81 -0.48 12.77
C GLY A 216 5.46 0.15 13.07
N VAL A 217 4.64 0.38 12.04
CA VAL A 217 3.26 0.90 12.16
C VAL A 217 2.41 -0.02 13.03
N SER A 218 2.40 -1.32 12.75
CA SER A 218 1.60 -2.29 13.51
C SER A 218 2.00 -2.36 14.98
N CYS A 219 3.31 -2.33 15.28
CA CYS A 219 3.82 -2.32 16.64
C CYS A 219 3.51 -1.01 17.36
N LEU A 220 3.64 0.14 16.70
CA LEU A 220 3.26 1.44 17.24
C LEU A 220 1.77 1.49 17.54
N GLN A 221 0.94 0.96 16.64
CA GLN A 221 -0.50 0.89 16.79
C GLN A 221 -0.90 0.01 17.98
N LEU A 222 -0.31 -1.18 18.10
CA LEU A 222 -0.53 -2.07 19.26
C LEU A 222 -0.03 -1.43 20.57
N ALA A 223 1.06 -0.66 20.54
CA ALA A 223 1.54 0.06 21.71
C ALA A 223 0.55 1.15 22.15
N ILE A 224 0.00 1.90 21.19
CA ILE A 224 -1.02 2.93 21.45
C ILE A 224 -2.31 2.33 22.01
N LEU A 225 -2.68 1.12 21.59
CA LEU A 225 -3.82 0.38 22.14
C LEU A 225 -3.62 -0.11 23.59
N SER A 226 -2.43 0.06 24.18
CA SER A 226 -2.23 -0.25 25.59
C SER A 226 -2.98 0.74 26.49
N PRO A 227 -3.79 0.28 27.46
CA PRO A 227 -4.57 1.17 28.34
C PRO A 227 -3.70 2.13 29.16
N THR A 228 -2.45 1.75 29.43
CA THR A 228 -1.47 2.63 30.11
C THR A 228 -1.05 3.81 29.24
N ILE A 229 -0.97 3.60 27.93
CA ILE A 229 -0.53 4.59 26.95
C ILE A 229 -1.72 5.44 26.49
N SER A 230 -2.87 4.81 26.22
CA SER A 230 -4.08 5.51 25.77
C SER A 230 -4.62 6.52 26.79
N ASN A 231 -4.43 6.26 28.09
CA ASN A 231 -4.88 7.13 29.18
C ASN A 231 -3.81 8.14 29.63
N SER A 232 -2.67 8.21 28.94
CA SER A 232 -1.56 9.08 29.32
C SER A 232 -1.55 10.36 28.48
N ASP A 233 -1.71 11.51 29.14
CA ASP A 233 -1.55 12.84 28.53
C ASP A 233 -0.07 13.26 28.38
N SER A 234 0.85 12.29 28.36
CA SER A 234 2.27 12.62 28.24
C SER A 234 2.61 13.09 26.83
N ILE A 235 3.51 14.08 26.75
CA ILE A 235 4.04 14.60 25.48
C ILE A 235 4.61 13.46 24.61
N GLY A 236 5.16 12.40 25.23
CA GLY A 236 5.66 11.23 24.52
C GLY A 236 4.58 10.48 23.73
N VAL A 237 3.37 10.35 24.29
CA VAL A 237 2.24 9.71 23.60
C VAL A 237 1.76 10.55 22.42
N LEU A 238 1.72 11.87 22.59
CA LEU A 238 1.44 12.82 21.51
C LEU A 238 2.40 12.63 20.32
N ILE A 239 3.69 12.52 20.60
CA ILE A 239 4.73 12.30 19.58
C ILE A 239 4.52 10.96 18.88
N LEU A 240 4.16 9.90 19.62
CA LEU A 240 3.89 8.58 19.04
C LEU A 240 2.70 8.61 18.08
N TYR A 241 1.62 9.34 18.42
CA TYR A 241 0.48 9.52 17.52
C TYR A 241 0.88 10.22 16.22
N GLY A 242 1.58 11.36 16.32
CA GLY A 242 2.03 12.09 15.13
C GLY A 242 2.98 11.26 14.25
N VAL A 243 3.87 10.47 14.86
CA VAL A 243 4.74 9.54 14.12
C VAL A 243 3.93 8.44 13.44
N LEU A 244 2.94 7.86 14.12
CA LEU A 244 2.08 6.83 13.53
C LEU A 244 1.32 7.37 12.31
N GLU A 245 0.78 8.58 12.39
CA GLU A 245 0.03 9.21 11.30
C GLU A 245 0.92 9.43 10.06
N ILE A 246 2.12 9.98 10.25
CA ILE A 246 3.10 10.12 9.17
C ILE A 246 3.42 8.76 8.57
N LEU A 247 3.67 7.75 9.39
CA LEU A 247 4.03 6.42 8.89
C LEU A 247 2.88 5.78 8.11
N LEU A 248 1.62 5.96 8.52
CA LEU A 248 0.43 5.48 7.78
C LEU A 248 0.32 6.16 6.41
N ILE A 249 0.54 7.48 6.36
CA ILE A 249 0.56 8.25 5.12
C ILE A 249 1.72 7.77 4.23
N VAL A 250 2.93 7.74 4.75
CA VAL A 250 4.12 7.28 4.01
C VAL A 250 3.92 5.84 3.51
N GLN A 251 3.32 4.96 4.29
CA GLN A 251 3.06 3.57 3.90
C GLN A 251 2.11 3.48 2.70
N THR A 252 1.03 4.27 2.68
CA THR A 252 0.07 4.27 1.57
C THR A 252 0.66 4.88 0.30
N PHE A 253 1.49 5.92 0.43
CA PHE A 253 2.09 6.62 -0.71
C PHE A 253 3.38 5.98 -1.25
N VAL A 254 4.21 5.32 -0.43
CA VAL A 254 5.49 4.76 -0.89
C VAL A 254 5.31 3.37 -1.51
N LEU A 255 4.41 2.54 -0.96
CA LEU A 255 4.22 1.19 -1.49
C LEU A 255 3.44 1.17 -2.80
N GLY A 256 2.46 2.06 -2.99
CA GLY A 256 1.54 2.06 -4.12
C GLY A 256 2.21 2.37 -5.47
N PRO A 257 2.68 3.60 -5.71
CA PRO A 257 3.14 4.05 -7.02
C PRO A 257 4.45 3.40 -7.49
N ARG A 258 5.43 3.25 -6.58
CA ARG A 258 6.79 2.77 -6.93
C ARG A 258 6.84 1.36 -7.51
N LEU A 259 5.85 0.52 -7.22
CA LEU A 259 5.79 -0.86 -7.71
C LEU A 259 5.19 -0.96 -9.13
N ILE A 260 4.30 -0.03 -9.50
CA ILE A 260 3.74 0.03 -10.85
C ILE A 260 4.82 0.47 -11.84
N LEU A 261 5.63 1.46 -11.44
CA LEU A 261 6.73 1.96 -12.25
C LEU A 261 7.79 0.88 -12.49
N SER A 262 8.17 0.10 -11.47
CA SER A 262 9.21 -0.93 -11.65
C SER A 262 8.77 -2.08 -12.55
N VAL A 263 7.51 -2.51 -12.46
CA VAL A 263 6.97 -3.58 -13.33
C VAL A 263 6.91 -3.10 -14.78
N ARG A 264 6.54 -1.84 -15.01
CA ARG A 264 6.49 -1.27 -16.37
C ARG A 264 7.87 -1.04 -16.95
N GLU A 265 8.83 -0.56 -16.17
CA GLU A 265 10.22 -0.42 -16.61
C GLU A 265 10.80 -1.80 -17.03
N HIS A 266 10.47 -2.84 -16.28
CA HIS A 266 10.86 -4.20 -16.64
C HIS A 266 10.20 -4.69 -17.95
N ASN A 267 8.90 -4.44 -18.12
CA ASN A 267 8.19 -4.78 -19.36
C ASN A 267 8.71 -3.98 -20.57
N ALA A 268 9.01 -2.69 -20.41
CA ALA A 268 9.56 -1.85 -21.47
C ALA A 268 10.92 -2.40 -21.94
N LYS A 269 11.79 -2.77 -20.99
CA LYS A 269 13.08 -3.41 -21.32
C LYS A 269 12.88 -4.74 -22.04
N LEU A 270 11.95 -5.59 -21.59
CA LEU A 270 11.64 -6.87 -22.25
C LEU A 270 11.17 -6.69 -23.70
N VAL A 271 10.32 -5.69 -23.95
CA VAL A 271 9.85 -5.36 -25.31
C VAL A 271 11.01 -4.87 -26.18
N GLU A 272 11.85 -3.96 -25.67
CA GLU A 272 13.01 -3.45 -26.40
C GLU A 272 14.02 -4.54 -26.78
N TYR A 273 14.30 -5.49 -25.87
CA TYR A 273 15.18 -6.64 -26.17
C TYR A 273 14.57 -7.61 -27.20
N SER A 274 13.24 -7.81 -27.18
CA SER A 274 12.54 -8.64 -28.16
C SER A 274 12.66 -8.06 -29.57
N ASP A 275 12.57 -6.74 -29.72
CA ASP A 275 12.65 -6.07 -31.03
C ASP A 275 14.09 -5.98 -31.54
N ALA A 276 15.06 -5.78 -30.64
CA ALA A 276 16.48 -5.74 -30.99
C ALA A 276 16.97 -7.07 -31.59
N GLU A 277 16.54 -8.21 -31.03
CA GLU A 277 16.90 -9.55 -31.54
C GLU A 277 16.15 -9.89 -32.84
N THR A 278 14.94 -9.34 -33.03
CA THR A 278 14.16 -9.51 -34.26
C THR A 278 14.73 -8.68 -35.44
N SER A 279 15.48 -7.60 -35.17
CA SER A 279 16.04 -6.73 -36.22
C SER A 279 17.28 -7.29 -36.95
N MET A 280 17.91 -8.36 -36.46
CA MET A 280 19.17 -8.86 -37.05
C MET A 280 19.05 -10.05 -38.01
N ASN A 281 17.86 -10.63 -38.16
CA ASN A 281 17.61 -11.60 -39.23
C ASN A 281 16.63 -10.98 -40.24
N SER A 282 17.09 -9.92 -40.90
CA SER A 282 16.69 -9.70 -42.29
C SER A 282 16.99 -11.01 -43.03
N ILE A 283 15.96 -11.84 -43.18
CA ILE A 283 15.95 -12.94 -44.13
C ILE A 283 16.08 -12.23 -45.47
N VAL A 284 17.33 -12.03 -45.89
CA VAL A 284 17.66 -11.77 -47.27
C VAL A 284 17.15 -12.98 -48.00
N PHE A 285 15.95 -12.86 -48.57
CA PHE A 285 15.49 -13.73 -49.63
C PHE A 285 16.49 -13.53 -50.76
N GLN A 286 17.52 -14.36 -50.75
CA GLN A 286 18.40 -14.52 -51.90
C GLN A 286 17.53 -15.17 -52.95
N GLU A 287 16.89 -14.33 -53.77
CA GLU A 287 16.15 -14.70 -54.94
C GLU A 287 17.09 -15.48 -55.86
N ARG A 288 17.09 -16.81 -55.73
CA ARG A 288 17.79 -17.70 -56.65
C ARG A 288 17.00 -17.71 -57.95
N VAL A 289 17.18 -16.66 -58.75
CA VAL A 289 16.87 -16.66 -60.18
C VAL A 289 17.86 -17.63 -60.85
N HIS A 290 17.49 -18.91 -60.90
CA HIS A 290 18.10 -19.85 -61.83
C HIS A 290 17.43 -19.64 -63.20
N VAL A 291 17.92 -18.65 -63.96
CA VAL A 291 17.67 -18.60 -65.41
C VAL A 291 18.72 -19.49 -66.07
N SER A 292 18.28 -20.69 -66.44
CA SER A 292 19.05 -21.63 -67.23
C SER A 292 19.10 -21.16 -68.69
N THR A 293 20.31 -20.96 -69.17
CA THR A 293 20.67 -20.79 -70.58
C THR A 293 20.43 -22.10 -71.32
N GLY A 294 19.45 -22.12 -72.22
CA GLY A 294 19.23 -23.18 -73.20
C GLY A 294 19.34 -22.62 -74.61
N SER A 295 20.55 -22.59 -75.16
CA SER A 295 20.81 -22.36 -76.59
C SER A 295 20.85 -23.70 -77.32
N THR A 296 20.05 -23.86 -78.37
CA THR A 296 20.15 -24.76 -79.56
C THR A 296 18.70 -24.89 -80.09
N VAL A 297 18.33 -24.59 -81.34
CA VAL A 297 18.95 -24.71 -82.67
C VAL A 297 18.50 -23.53 -83.54
#